data_AF-A0A0G4KMY3-F1
#
_entry.id   AF-A0A0G4KMY3-F1
#
_cell.length_a   1.000
_cell.length_b   1.000
_cell.length_c   1.000
_cell.angle_alpha   90.00
_cell.angle_beta   90.00
_cell.angle_gamma   90.00
#
_symmetry.space_group_name_H-M   'P 1'
#
loop_
_entity.id
_entity.type
_entity.pdbx_description
1 polymer ?
#
loop_
_entity_poly.entity_id
_entity_poly.type
_entity_poly.pdbx_seq_one_letter_code
_entity_poly.pdbx_strand_id
1 'polypeptide(L)' 'MYTNLGVLTKGTIIEINVSELGMTTAGGKVVWGRYAQVMNTPENDGCVNAVLLT' A
#
# COMPACT_ATOMS: atom_id res chain seq x y z
N MET A 1 -6.54 -15.88 -8.19
CA MET A 1 -5.61 -16.89 -7.65
C MET A 1 -4.44 -16.24 -6.90
N TYR A 2 -3.77 -15.24 -7.47
CA TYR A 2 -2.59 -14.60 -6.85
C TYR A 2 -2.86 -13.75 -5.61
N THR A 3 -4.04 -13.11 -5.49
CA THR A 3 -4.40 -12.30 -4.30
C THR A 3 -4.48 -13.13 -3.02
N ASN A 4 -5.09 -14.31 -3.07
CA ASN A 4 -5.23 -15.19 -1.89
C ASN A 4 -3.88 -15.77 -1.43
N LEU A 5 -2.91 -15.85 -2.34
CA LEU A 5 -1.54 -16.26 -2.04
C LEU A 5 -0.64 -15.08 -1.61
N GLY A 6 -1.15 -13.85 -1.67
CA GLY A 6 -0.40 -12.64 -1.28
C GLY A 6 0.74 -12.29 -2.23
N VAL A 7 0.66 -12.65 -3.51
CA VAL A 7 1.76 -12.38 -4.45
C VAL A 7 1.84 -10.87 -4.76
N LEU A 8 3.04 -10.30 -4.53
CA LEU A 8 3.34 -8.90 -4.78
C LEU A 8 4.02 -8.74 -6.13
N THR A 9 3.25 -8.33 -7.13
CA THR A 9 3.76 -7.98 -8.47
C THR A 9 3.48 -6.51 -8.75
N LYS A 10 4.09 -5.99 -9.82
CA LYS A 10 3.74 -4.67 -10.34
C LYS A 10 2.22 -4.57 -10.55
N GLY A 11 1.62 -3.52 -10.00
CA GLY A 11 0.18 -3.25 -10.07
C GLY A 11 -0.65 -3.86 -8.95
N THR A 12 -0.08 -4.70 -8.06
CA THR A 12 -0.81 -5.23 -6.89
C THR A 12 -1.25 -4.08 -5.97
N ILE A 13 -2.50 -4.14 -5.50
CA ILE A 13 -3.06 -3.22 -4.51
C ILE A 13 -2.90 -3.83 -3.12
N ILE A 14 -2.34 -3.07 -2.20
CA ILE A 14 -2.09 -3.47 -0.82
C ILE A 14 -2.69 -2.45 0.14
N GLU A 15 -3.20 -2.92 1.27
CA GLU A 15 -3.54 -2.06 2.40
C GLU A 15 -2.27 -1.83 3.22
N ILE A 16 -1.91 -0.56 3.43
CA ILE A 16 -0.73 -0.18 4.18
C ILE A 16 -1.10 0.64 5.41
N ASN A 17 -0.30 0.44 6.46
CA ASN A 17 -0.43 1.23 7.66
C ASN A 17 0.10 2.66 7.42
N VAL A 18 -0.75 3.65 7.68
CA VAL A 18 -0.40 5.08 7.54
C VAL A 18 -0.43 5.83 8.86
N SER A 19 -0.46 5.12 9.99
CA SER A 19 -0.48 5.73 11.33
C SER A 19 0.76 6.60 11.59
N GLU A 20 1.90 6.24 11.04
CA GLU A 20 3.14 7.02 11.14
C GLU A 20 3.11 8.32 10.31
N LEU A 21 2.21 8.42 9.32
CA LEU A 21 2.05 9.62 8.48
C LEU A 21 1.15 10.69 9.13
N GLY A 22 0.55 10.41 10.29
CA GLY A 22 -0.29 11.38 11.01
C GLY A 22 -1.56 11.78 10.26
N MET A 23 -2.04 10.94 9.34
CA MET A 23 -3.23 11.23 8.54
C MET A 23 -4.49 11.23 9.42
N THR A 24 -5.33 12.26 9.24
CA THR A 24 -6.61 12.38 9.93
C THR A 24 -7.73 12.65 8.93
N THR A 25 -8.91 12.14 9.24
CA THR A 25 -10.14 12.53 8.52
C THR A 25 -10.54 13.96 8.89
N ALA A 26 -11.37 14.61 8.08
CA ALA A 26 -11.92 15.94 8.40
C ALA A 26 -12.67 15.98 9.76
N GLY A 27 -13.13 14.83 10.25
CA GLY A 27 -13.73 14.67 11.58
C GLY A 27 -12.75 14.37 12.72
N GLY A 28 -11.44 14.51 12.51
CA GLY A 28 -10.40 14.34 13.54
C GLY A 28 -10.07 12.89 13.90
N LYS A 29 -10.64 11.89 13.22
CA LYS A 29 -10.30 10.48 13.44
C LYS A 29 -8.98 10.15 12.75
N VAL A 30 -8.09 9.45 13.47
CA VAL A 30 -6.81 8.95 12.96
C VAL A 30 -7.06 7.87 11.91
N VAL A 31 -6.41 7.99 10.76
CA VAL A 31 -6.42 6.98 9.70
C VAL A 31 -5.26 6.03 9.95
N TRP A 32 -5.56 4.74 10.05
CA TRP A 32 -4.56 3.69 10.27
C TRP A 32 -4.27 2.87 9.01
N GLY A 33 -5.18 2.86 8.02
CA GLY A 33 -5.06 2.07 6.80
C GLY A 33 -5.44 2.85 5.55
N ARG A 34 -4.65 2.73 4.48
CA ARG A 34 -4.94 3.25 3.13
C ARG A 34 -4.50 2.23 2.08
N TYR A 35 -5.08 2.30 0.89
CA TYR A 35 -4.64 1.49 -0.24
C TYR A 35 -3.45 2.14 -0.95
N ALA A 36 -2.50 1.32 -1.37
CA ALA A 36 -1.37 1.71 -2.20
C ALA A 36 -1.19 0.71 -3.34
N GLN A 37 -0.66 1.17 -4.47
CA GLN A 37 -0.37 0.36 -5.65
C GLN A 37 1.13 0.17 -5.81
N VAL A 38 1.58 -1.08 -5.94
CA VAL A 38 2.97 -1.41 -6.24
C VAL A 38 3.31 -0.94 -7.66
N MET A 39 4.35 -0.12 -7.79
CA MET A 39 4.72 0.52 -9.06
C MET A 39 5.94 -0.09 -9.73
N ASN A 40 6.78 -0.77 -8.95
CA ASN A 40 7.96 -1.45 -9.45
C ASN A 40 7.71 -2.95 -9.65
N THR A 41 8.75 -3.65 -10.12
CA THR A 41 8.76 -5.10 -10.31
C THR A 41 9.64 -5.68 -9.19
N PRO A 42 9.06 -6.10 -8.04
CA PRO A 42 9.84 -6.41 -6.84
C PRO A 42 10.87 -7.52 -7.03
N GLU A 43 10.61 -8.47 -7.95
CA GLU A 43 11.55 -9.54 -8.28
C GLU A 43 12.87 -9.05 -8.91
N ASN A 44 12.89 -7.86 -9.49
CA ASN A 44 14.09 -7.28 -10.11
C ASN A 44 14.88 -6.37 -9.14
N ASP A 45 14.18 -5.70 -8.23
CA ASP A 45 14.76 -4.65 -7.39
C ASP A 45 15.08 -5.12 -5.96
N GLY A 46 14.46 -6.21 -5.50
CA GLY A 46 14.52 -6.65 -4.10
C GLY A 46 13.82 -5.71 -3.10
N CYS A 47 13.15 -4.68 -3.60
CA CYS A 47 12.38 -3.70 -2.82
C CYS A 47 10.93 -3.67 -3.32
N VAL A 48 9.99 -3.33 -2.44
CA VAL A 48 8.58 -3.11 -2.80
C VAL A 48 8.29 -1.62 -2.72
N ASN A 49 8.17 -0.96 -3.87
CA ASN A 49 7.88 0.46 -3.98
C ASN A 49 6.43 0.65 -4.39
N ALA A 50 5.65 1.34 -3.56
CA ALA A 50 4.23 1.58 -3.79
C ALA A 50 3.87 3.06 -3.70
N VAL A 51 2.83 3.45 -4.42
CA VAL A 51 2.26 4.80 -4.40
C VAL A 51 0.90 4.75 -3.71
N LEU A 52 0.69 5.66 -2.75
CA LEU A 52 -0.57 5.84 -2.05
C LEU A 52 -1.68 6.23 -3.03
N LEU A 53 -2.83 5.58 -2.93
CA LEU A 53 -4.04 5.95 -3.67
C LEU A 53 -4.82 6.97 -2.84
N THR A 54 -5.08 8.13 -3.44
CA THR A 54 -5.77 9.26 -2.78
C THR A 54 -7.26 9.05 -2.71
#